data_AF-A0A0A2AA08-F1
#
_entry.id   AF-A0A0A2AA08-F1
#
_cell.length_a   1.000
_cell.length_b   1.000
_cell.length_c   1.000
_cell.angle_alpha   90.00
_cell.angle_beta   90.00
_cell.angle_gamma   90.00
#
_symmetry.space_group_name_H-M   'P 1'
#
loop_
_entity.id
_entity.type
_entity.pdbx_description
1 polymer ?
#
loop_
_entity_poly.entity_id
_entity_poly.type
_entity_poly.pdbx_seq_one_letter_code
_entity_poly.pdbx_strand_id
1 'polypeptide(L)' 'MIIDSLKDEPIGETHHFTWFISDIGIVALFKGDEKFETYNSNVETEANKIALDISKEEKEYLNINEIQFFLFYS' A
#
# COMPACT_ATOMS: atom_id res chain seq x y z
N MET A 1 2.15 4.96 -14.95
CA MET A 1 1.05 5.32 -14.01
C MET A 1 1.18 4.44 -12.76
N ILE A 2 0.59 4.79 -11.61
CA ILE A 2 0.70 3.98 -10.37
C ILE A 2 0.35 2.49 -10.60
N ILE A 3 -0.61 2.22 -11.50
CA ILE A 3 -1.00 0.87 -11.91
C ILE A 3 0.13 0.12 -12.63
N ASP A 4 1.03 0.80 -13.33
CA ASP A 4 2.18 0.17 -13.97
C ASP A 4 3.21 -0.29 -12.94
N SER A 5 3.40 0.44 -11.84
CA SER A 5 4.27 0.03 -10.73
C SER A 5 3.75 -1.22 -10.00
N LEU A 6 2.45 -1.52 -10.09
CA LEU A 6 1.89 -2.78 -9.57
C LEU A 6 2.31 -4.01 -10.41
N LYS A 7 2.93 -3.81 -11.58
CA LYS A 7 3.50 -4.89 -12.40
C LYS A 7 4.95 -5.19 -12.06
N ASP A 8 5.59 -4.32 -11.27
CA ASP A 8 6.97 -4.51 -10.82
C ASP A 8 7.04 -5.53 -9.68
N GLU A 9 8.25 -5.98 -9.35
CA GLU A 9 8.45 -6.93 -8.25
C GLU A 9 8.08 -6.26 -6.91
N PRO A 10 7.22 -6.88 -6.08
CA PRO A 10 6.85 -6.32 -4.80
C PRO A 10 8.04 -6.25 -3.86
N ILE A 11 8.15 -5.15 -3.12
CA ILE A 11 9.22 -4.94 -2.12
C ILE A 11 8.93 -5.66 -0.80
N GLY A 12 7.71 -6.14 -0.62
CA GLY A 12 7.32 -6.89 0.56
C GLY A 12 5.87 -7.34 0.49
N GLU A 13 5.57 -8.33 1.32
CA GLU A 13 4.22 -8.84 1.46
C GLU A 13 3.89 -9.00 2.94
N THR A 14 2.68 -8.57 3.30
CA THR A 14 2.12 -8.74 4.64
C THR A 14 0.76 -9.42 4.54
N HIS A 15 0.04 -9.48 5.66
CA HIS A 15 -1.22 -10.21 5.74
C HIS A 15 -2.27 -9.57 4.82
N HIS A 16 -2.36 -8.25 4.88
CA HIS A 16 -3.39 -7.49 4.20
C HIS A 16 -2.88 -6.77 2.94
N PHE A 17 -1.56 -6.63 2.78
CA PHE A 17 -1.00 -5.81 1.71
C PHE A 17 0.11 -6.50 0.93
N THR A 18 0.16 -6.21 -0.36
CA THR A 18 1.37 -6.34 -1.19
C THR A 18 1.96 -4.94 -1.36
N TRP A 19 3.25 -4.80 -1.11
CA TRP A 19 3.92 -3.51 -1.07
C TRP A 19 4.76 -3.30 -2.32
N PHE A 20 4.65 -2.12 -2.93
CA PHE A 20 5.39 -1.73 -4.13
C PHE A 20 6.02 -0.36 -3.93
N ILE A 21 7.11 -0.11 -4.67
CA ILE A 21 7.65 1.23 -4.87
C ILE A 21 7.16 1.72 -6.23
N SER A 22 6.64 2.94 -6.26
CA SER A 22 6.26 3.64 -7.48
C SER A 22 7.07 4.93 -7.60
N ASP A 23 7.01 5.57 -8.77
CA ASP A 23 7.66 6.86 -9.02
C ASP A 23 7.18 7.99 -8.08
N ILE A 24 6.01 7.84 -7.46
CA ILE A 24 5.37 8.84 -6.60
C ILE A 24 5.58 8.52 -5.11
N GLY A 25 5.87 7.26 -4.77
CA GLY A 25 6.00 6.82 -3.38
C GLY A 25 5.69 5.35 -3.18
N ILE A 26 5.33 4.98 -1.96
CA ILE A 26 5.07 3.59 -1.57
C ILE A 26 3.59 3.26 -1.78
N VAL A 27 3.32 2.10 -2.38
CA VAL A 27 1.97 1.61 -2.63
C VAL A 27 1.71 0.37 -1.80
N ALA A 28 0.65 0.38 -0.99
CA ALA A 28 0.15 -0.79 -0.28
C ALA A 28 -1.13 -1.29 -0.97
N LEU A 29 -0.98 -2.30 -1.82
CA LEU A 29 -2.06 -2.94 -2.57
C LEU A 29 -2.84 -3.91 -1.67
N PHE A 30 -4.16 -3.83 -1.67
CA PHE A 30 -4.99 -4.61 -0.75
C PHE A 30 -5.10 -6.07 -1.22
N LYS A 31 -4.99 -7.01 -0.28
CA LYS A 31 -5.17 -8.45 -0.53
C LYS A 31 -6.59 -8.88 -0.16
N GLY A 32 -7.42 -9.09 -1.18
CA GLY A 32 -8.79 -9.60 -1.03
C GLY A 32 -9.82 -8.53 -0.69
N ASP A 33 -11.04 -8.99 -0.38
CA ASP A 33 -12.25 -8.14 -0.29
C ASP A 33 -12.50 -7.53 1.10
N GLU A 34 -11.48 -7.37 1.96
CA GLU A 34 -11.73 -6.76 3.27
C GLU A 34 -12.09 -5.27 3.17
N LYS A 35 -12.65 -4.75 4.26
CA LYS A 35 -13.11 -3.36 4.32
C LYS A 35 -11.95 -2.42 4.58
N PHE A 36 -11.99 -1.26 3.93
CA PHE A 36 -11.09 -0.12 4.14
C PHE A 36 -10.77 0.17 5.62
N GLU A 37 -11.77 0.09 6.50
CA GLU A 37 -11.59 0.37 7.93
C GLU A 37 -10.60 -0.60 8.60
N THR A 38 -10.63 -1.89 8.26
CA THR A 38 -9.69 -2.89 8.79
C THR A 38 -8.27 -2.59 8.31
N TYR A 39 -8.13 -2.24 7.04
CA TYR A 39 -6.84 -1.92 6.43
C TYR A 39 -6.22 -0.65 7.02
N ASN A 40 -7.02 0.41 7.20
CA ASN A 40 -6.53 1.70 7.67
C ASN A 40 -5.94 1.63 9.09
N SER A 41 -6.49 0.78 9.97
CA SER A 41 -5.96 0.58 11.32
C SER A 41 -4.67 -0.25 11.36
N ASN A 42 -4.41 -1.07 10.32
CA ASN A 42 -3.32 -2.05 10.32
C ASN A 42 -2.11 -1.65 9.45
N VAL A 43 -2.28 -0.69 8.53
CA VAL A 43 -1.29 -0.39 7.49
C VAL A 43 0.10 0.02 8.04
N GLU A 44 0.15 0.86 9.07
CA GLU A 44 1.42 1.25 9.72
C GLU A 44 2.07 0.08 10.47
N THR A 45 1.27 -0.75 11.12
CA THR A 45 1.76 -1.95 11.80
C THR A 45 2.36 -2.94 10.81
N GLU A 46 1.77 -3.05 9.63
CA GLU A 46 2.27 -3.94 8.58
C GLU A 46 3.47 -3.38 7.82
N ALA A 47 3.52 -2.08 7.54
CA ALA A 47 4.72 -1.44 6.99
C ALA A 47 5.94 -1.72 7.87
N ASN A 48 5.80 -1.61 9.20
CA ASN A 48 6.86 -1.92 10.15
C ASN A 48 7.34 -3.38 10.10
N LYS A 49 6.47 -4.35 9.73
CA LYS A 49 6.86 -5.77 9.61
C LYS A 49 7.85 -6.01 8.47
N ILE A 50 7.87 -5.13 7.48
CA ILE A 50 8.81 -5.16 6.34
C ILE A 50 9.84 -4.02 6.41
N ALA A 51 10.03 -3.42 7.59
CA ALA A 51 10.96 -2.32 7.85
C ALA A 51 10.73 -1.07 6.97
N LEU A 52 9.49 -0.82 6.55
CA LEU A 52 9.09 0.45 5.93
C LEU A 52 8.61 1.43 7.00
N ASP A 53 9.27 2.59 7.09
CA ASP A 53 8.82 3.72 7.90
C ASP A 53 7.99 4.68 7.05
N ILE A 54 6.67 4.63 7.22
CA ILE A 54 5.68 5.49 6.55
C ILE A 54 5.11 6.55 7.50
N SER A 55 5.66 6.72 8.71
CA SER A 55 5.08 7.54 9.78
C SER A 55 5.00 9.03 9.47
N LYS A 56 5.78 9.50 8.49
CA LYS A 56 5.85 10.90 8.07
C LYS A 56 5.27 11.15 6.67
N GLU A 57 4.82 10.09 6.00
CA GLU A 57 4.25 10.20 4.66
C GLU A 57 2.79 10.63 4.75
N GLU A 58 2.35 11.44 3.79
CA GLU A 58 0.93 11.64 3.53
C GLU A 58 0.34 10.32 3.03
N LYS A 59 -0.88 9.99 3.49
CA LYS A 59 -1.57 8.74 3.13
C LYS A 59 -2.85 9.05 2.37
N GLU A 60 -2.94 8.55 1.15
CA GLU A 60 -4.14 8.63 0.32
C GLU A 60 -4.70 7.24 0.01
N TYR A 61 -6.03 7.12 0.04
CA TYR A 61 -6.73 5.91 -0.39
C TYR A 61 -7.23 6.07 -1.81
N LEU A 62 -6.94 5.08 -2.66
CA LEU A 62 -7.33 5.08 -4.06
C LEU A 62 -8.02 3.76 -4.40
N ASN A 63 -9.11 3.87 -5.16
CA ASN A 63 -9.81 2.73 -5.76
C ASN A 63 -9.98 3.00 -7.26
N ILE A 64 -9.19 2.30 -8.07
CA ILE A 64 -9.16 2.47 -9.53
C ILE A 64 -9.31 1.10 -10.17
N ASN A 65 -10.28 0.94 -11.08
CA ASN A 65 -10.54 -0.33 -11.78
C ASN A 65 -10.67 -1.53 -10.82
N GLU A 66 -11.37 -1.35 -9.70
CA GLU A 66 -11.57 -2.36 -8.65
C GLU A 66 -10.30 -2.71 -7.84
N ILE A 67 -9.16 -2.07 -8.14
CA ILE A 67 -7.93 -2.18 -7.38
C ILE A 67 -7.95 -1.13 -6.27
N GLN A 68 -7.88 -1.60 -5.03
CA GLN A 68 -7.81 -0.77 -3.83
C GLN A 68 -6.38 -0.73 -3.29
N PHE A 69 -5.87 0.46 -3.02
CA PHE A 69 -4.54 0.64 -2.45
C PHE A 69 -4.41 1.91 -1.63
N PHE A 70 -3.43 1.93 -0.74
CA PHE A 70 -2.91 3.14 -0.13
C PHE A 70 -1.69 3.63 -0.90
N LEU A 71 -1.61 4.94 -1.12
CA LEU A 71 -0.42 5.61 -1.59
C LEU A 71 0.16 6.43 -0.44
N PHE A 72 1.47 6.27 -0.23
CA PHE A 72 2.25 7.02 0.74
C PHE A 72 3.29 7.87 0.01
N TYR A 73 3.27 9.18 0.23
CA TYR A 73 4.15 10.13 -0.47
C TYR A 73 4.50 11.34 0.41
N SER A 74 5.59 12.02 0.04
CA SER A 74 6.13 13.22 0.70
C SER A 74 5.89 14.50 -0.08
#